data_AF-A0A933QGV7-F1
#
_entry.id   AF-A0A933QGV7-F1
#
_cell.length_a   1.000
_cell.length_b   1.000
_cell.length_c   1.000
_cell.angle_alpha   90.00
_cell.angle_beta   90.00
_cell.angle_gamma   90.00
#
_symmetry.space_group_name_H-M   'P 1'
#
loop_
_entity.id
_entity.type
_entity.pdbx_description
1 polymer ?
#
loop_
_entity_poly.entity_id
_entity_poly.type
_entity_poly.pdbx_seq_one_letter_code
_entity_poly.pdbx_strand_id
1 'polypeptide(L)'
;MNETADGASAAQGWLARLLAADGAQFETLPDCGPATIAALAALAAEALARQRSLLLVCPDDTRLADLSNALDLNLRPLCLVLPAAQHVSAITLRATLSLLKSRLSRAAADAEGPAWASQRRRLAEHETLWRQCLAWSQRGMDEEMWPAGLAALFPVRILPQALAVRLAEPSEWVILTAAARLPAELRRAWPGALRTLALGAEAAGGSLAGVDPAARQRAELEVLTQELSELELELATAHAEIADFTRRYHALIGSRMATLDDLRAELAARQAEADAADTEAGAAAAAAHERAAETRRESGRFEQFSRETSRPFAPSGDLKKLFRRLAQKIHPDRADNESDRVWRTQLMSEANRAYQAGDQAALLEVLALWEEGTELRTRRESDGDLLAAQVARLKRRIAEIEGELNRLFGSRLYELFTATNIARRAKRDLLQEMADRLDADIAVVRGQLA
;
A
#
# COMPACT_ATOMS: atom_id res chain seq x y z
N MET A 1 -11.84 -25.62 13.82
CA MET A 1 -10.90 -25.04 14.81
C MET A 1 -10.58 -23.64 14.36
N ASN A 2 -10.58 -22.65 15.25
CA ASN A 2 -10.42 -21.25 14.86
C ASN A 2 -8.93 -20.92 14.78
N GLU A 3 -8.33 -21.11 13.60
CA GLU A 3 -6.89 -20.95 13.34
C GLU A 3 -6.33 -19.60 13.82
N THR A 4 -7.16 -18.54 13.83
CA THR A 4 -6.75 -17.22 14.35
C THR A 4 -6.65 -17.17 15.88
N ALA A 5 -7.56 -17.81 16.61
CA ALA A 5 -7.51 -17.87 18.07
C ALA A 5 -6.37 -18.77 18.55
N ASP A 6 -6.19 -19.91 17.87
CA ASP A 6 -5.09 -20.84 18.13
C ASP A 6 -3.75 -20.18 17.81
N GLY A 7 -3.67 -19.41 16.72
CA GLY A 7 -2.50 -18.62 16.35
C GLY A 7 -2.14 -17.53 17.37
N ALA A 8 -3.13 -16.79 17.87
CA ALA A 8 -2.91 -15.76 18.90
C ALA A 8 -2.37 -16.36 20.21
N SER A 9 -2.91 -17.52 20.63
CA SER A 9 -2.42 -18.25 21.81
C SER A 9 -0.98 -18.71 21.65
N ALA A 10 -0.63 -19.29 20.50
CA ALA A 10 0.73 -19.71 20.19
C ALA A 10 1.72 -18.52 20.17
N ALA A 11 1.31 -17.39 19.57
CA ALA A 11 2.10 -16.17 19.55
C ALA A 11 2.39 -15.63 20.96
N GLN A 12 1.40 -15.66 21.86
CA GLN A 12 1.58 -15.27 23.26
C GLN A 12 2.56 -16.21 23.98
N GLY A 13 2.47 -17.51 23.73
CA GLY A 13 3.41 -18.50 24.26
C GLY A 13 4.86 -18.20 23.84
N TRP A 14 5.09 -17.94 22.55
CA TRP A 14 6.41 -17.57 22.03
C TRP A 14 6.89 -16.22 22.57
N LEU A 15 6.02 -15.23 22.63
CA LEU A 15 6.32 -13.90 23.17
C LEU A 15 6.76 -13.97 24.63
N ALA A 16 6.11 -14.82 25.45
CA ALA A 16 6.52 -15.04 26.84
C ALA A 16 7.96 -15.57 26.94
N ARG A 17 8.38 -16.45 26.03
CA ARG A 17 9.77 -16.94 25.97
C ARG A 17 10.76 -15.85 25.55
N LEU A 18 10.38 -15.02 24.57
CA LEU A 18 11.21 -13.90 24.11
C LEU A 18 11.40 -12.82 25.18
N LEU A 19 10.42 -12.64 26.07
CA LEU A 19 10.45 -11.65 27.14
C LEU A 19 11.05 -12.17 28.45
N ALA A 20 11.25 -13.47 28.60
CA ALA A 20 11.76 -14.06 29.84
C ALA A 20 13.19 -13.55 30.14
N ALA A 21 13.37 -12.88 31.30
CA ALA A 21 14.64 -12.28 31.70
C ALA A 21 15.78 -13.31 31.77
N ASP A 22 15.51 -14.48 32.37
CA ASP A 22 16.47 -15.59 32.53
C ASP A 22 16.35 -16.67 31.43
N GLY A 23 15.66 -16.36 30.33
CA GLY A 23 15.50 -17.29 29.21
C GLY A 23 16.82 -17.61 28.51
N ALA A 24 16.96 -18.85 28.03
CA ALA A 24 18.08 -19.25 27.19
C ALA A 24 18.14 -18.37 25.92
N GLN A 25 19.35 -18.06 25.45
CA GLN A 25 19.53 -17.29 24.22
C GLN A 25 19.00 -18.05 22.99
N PHE A 26 19.00 -19.39 23.04
CA PHE A 26 18.47 -20.26 22.00
C PHE A 26 17.52 -21.29 22.63
N GLU A 27 16.34 -21.45 22.05
CA GLU A 27 15.37 -22.46 22.47
C GLU A 27 14.66 -23.07 21.26
N THR A 28 14.45 -24.38 21.29
CA THR A 28 13.66 -25.10 20.28
C THR A 28 12.24 -25.33 20.81
N LEU A 29 11.24 -24.95 20.02
CA LEU A 29 9.83 -25.09 20.35
C LEU A 29 9.11 -25.86 19.22
N PRO A 30 8.04 -26.61 19.53
CA PRO A 30 7.21 -27.18 18.50
C PRO A 30 6.57 -26.07 17.66
N ASP A 31 6.30 -26.37 16.38
CA ASP A 31 5.39 -25.52 15.61
C ASP A 31 3.94 -25.75 16.07
N CYS A 32 3.01 -24.91 15.62
CA CYS A 32 1.58 -25.05 15.93
C CYS A 32 0.77 -25.50 14.71
N GLY A 33 1.39 -26.32 13.84
CA GLY A 33 0.74 -26.85 12.63
C GLY A 33 0.12 -25.73 11.76
N PRO A 34 -1.18 -25.79 11.41
CA PRO A 34 -1.83 -24.83 10.52
C PRO A 34 -1.87 -23.40 11.10
N ALA A 35 -1.85 -23.24 12.43
CA ALA A 35 -1.89 -21.93 13.08
C ALA A 35 -0.55 -21.17 13.05
N THR A 36 0.53 -21.80 12.57
CA THR A 36 1.90 -21.25 12.61
C THR A 36 2.02 -19.90 11.88
N ILE A 37 1.40 -19.77 10.71
CA ILE A 37 1.45 -18.53 9.93
C ILE A 37 0.73 -17.39 10.65
N ALA A 38 -0.46 -17.65 11.19
CA ALA A 38 -1.22 -16.67 11.97
C ALA A 38 -0.47 -16.26 13.25
N ALA A 39 0.17 -17.23 13.93
CA ALA A 39 0.98 -16.96 15.12
C ALA A 39 2.21 -16.09 14.82
N LEU A 40 2.90 -16.33 13.71
CA LEU A 40 4.05 -15.53 13.27
C LEU A 40 3.63 -14.10 12.92
N ALA A 41 2.49 -13.93 12.25
CA ALA A 41 1.95 -12.61 11.94
C ALA A 41 1.52 -11.84 13.21
N ALA A 42 0.89 -12.51 14.17
CA ALA A 42 0.56 -11.93 15.47
C ALA A 42 1.83 -11.52 16.24
N LEU A 43 2.87 -12.36 16.23
CA LEU A 43 4.15 -12.04 16.87
C LEU A 43 4.83 -10.81 16.23
N ALA A 44 4.75 -10.67 14.90
CA ALA A 44 5.24 -9.48 14.21
C ALA A 44 4.51 -8.20 14.67
N ALA A 45 3.19 -8.26 14.85
CA ALA A 45 2.41 -7.14 15.39
C ALA A 45 2.85 -6.80 16.83
N GLU A 46 3.10 -7.81 17.68
CA GLU A 46 3.56 -7.62 19.05
C GLU A 46 4.97 -7.00 19.12
N ALA A 47 5.86 -7.36 18.20
CA ALA A 47 7.19 -6.77 18.07
C ALA A 47 7.10 -5.28 17.69
N LEU A 48 6.26 -4.93 16.70
CA LEU A 48 6.00 -3.54 16.32
C LEU A 48 5.42 -2.72 17.48
N ALA A 49 4.44 -3.26 18.19
CA ALA A 49 3.82 -2.60 19.34
C ALA A 49 4.82 -2.32 20.48
N ARG A 50 5.81 -3.20 20.67
CA ARG A 50 6.88 -3.06 21.67
C ARG A 50 8.12 -2.33 21.18
N GLN A 51 8.13 -1.88 19.93
CA GLN A 51 9.29 -1.23 19.30
C GLN A 51 10.55 -2.13 19.33
N ARG A 52 10.37 -3.45 19.20
CA ARG A 52 11.45 -4.44 19.17
C ARG A 52 11.73 -4.86 17.73
N SER A 53 13.00 -5.18 17.46
CA SER A 53 13.40 -5.73 16.15
C SER A 53 13.20 -7.24 16.09
N LEU A 54 12.49 -7.72 15.06
CA LEU A 54 12.17 -9.12 14.83
C LEU A 54 12.64 -9.56 13.45
N LEU A 55 13.38 -10.67 13.39
CA LEU A 55 13.75 -11.34 12.16
C LEU A 55 13.10 -12.73 12.11
N LEU A 56 12.23 -12.96 11.13
CA LEU A 56 11.72 -14.28 10.79
C LEU A 56 12.58 -14.86 9.66
N VAL A 57 13.23 -15.99 9.91
CA VAL A 57 14.08 -16.70 8.95
C VAL A 57 13.31 -17.89 8.37
N CYS A 58 13.02 -17.82 7.08
CA CYS A 58 12.36 -18.88 6.32
C CYS A 58 13.38 -19.81 5.64
N PRO A 59 13.09 -21.10 5.44
CA PRO A 59 13.98 -21.98 4.69
C PRO A 59 14.17 -21.55 3.22
N ASP A 60 13.13 -20.99 2.62
CA ASP A 60 13.04 -20.57 1.22
C ASP A 60 11.88 -19.57 1.05
N ASP A 61 11.57 -19.24 -0.21
CA ASP A 61 10.54 -18.27 -0.59
C ASP A 61 9.11 -18.81 -0.46
N THR A 62 8.92 -20.13 -0.24
CA THR A 62 7.61 -20.80 -0.42
C THR A 62 6.51 -20.29 0.50
N ARG A 63 6.85 -19.85 1.72
CA ARG A 63 5.88 -19.36 2.72
C ARG A 63 5.82 -17.84 2.83
N LEU A 64 6.58 -17.10 2.02
CA LEU A 64 6.64 -15.64 2.15
C LEU A 64 5.31 -14.97 1.82
N ALA A 65 4.64 -15.41 0.74
CA ALA A 65 3.34 -14.88 0.35
C ALA A 65 2.28 -15.14 1.44
N ASP A 66 2.25 -16.34 2.03
CA ASP A 66 1.32 -16.69 3.11
C ASP A 66 1.55 -15.84 4.37
N LEU A 67 2.82 -15.68 4.78
CA LEU A 67 3.21 -14.82 5.89
C LEU A 67 2.82 -13.36 5.64
N SER A 68 3.12 -12.85 4.45
CA SER A 68 2.78 -11.51 4.01
C SER A 68 1.27 -11.26 4.07
N ASN A 69 0.47 -12.20 3.56
CA ASN A 69 -0.99 -12.15 3.57
C ASN A 69 -1.60 -12.18 4.97
N ALA A 70 -0.97 -12.89 5.91
CA ALA A 70 -1.42 -13.04 7.29
C ALA A 70 -1.11 -11.82 8.16
N LEU A 71 -0.15 -10.97 7.77
CA LEU A 71 0.11 -9.71 8.45
C LEU A 71 -1.14 -8.82 8.42
N ASP A 72 -1.33 -8.08 9.51
CA ASP A 72 -2.36 -7.05 9.57
C ASP A 72 -2.13 -6.02 8.45
N LEU A 73 -3.19 -5.71 7.70
CA LEU A 73 -3.12 -4.84 6.52
C LEU A 73 -2.54 -3.46 6.85
N ASN A 74 -2.81 -2.93 8.04
CA ASN A 74 -2.31 -1.63 8.48
C ASN A 74 -0.86 -1.69 8.95
N LEU A 75 -0.36 -2.86 9.36
CA LEU A 75 1.02 -3.04 9.82
C LEU A 75 1.94 -3.60 8.75
N ARG A 76 1.40 -4.24 7.69
CA ARG A 76 2.17 -4.86 6.60
C ARG A 76 3.23 -3.94 5.97
N PRO A 77 2.99 -2.63 5.73
CA PRO A 77 4.01 -1.73 5.19
C PRO A 77 5.19 -1.45 6.14
N LEU A 78 5.05 -1.80 7.43
CA LEU A 78 6.11 -1.68 8.45
C LEU A 78 7.02 -2.91 8.50
N CYS A 79 6.63 -3.99 7.82
CA CYS A 79 7.36 -5.24 7.74
C CYS A 79 8.07 -5.34 6.38
N LEU A 80 9.36 -5.69 6.41
CA LEU A 80 10.12 -5.98 5.20
C LEU A 80 10.04 -7.47 4.89
N VAL A 81 9.29 -7.83 3.85
CA VAL A 81 9.21 -9.21 3.33
C VAL A 81 9.97 -9.23 2.01
N LEU A 82 11.04 -10.01 1.89
CA LEU A 82 11.84 -10.05 0.66
C LEU A 82 12.15 -11.49 0.25
N PRO A 83 11.93 -11.87 -1.03
CA PRO A 83 12.36 -13.16 -1.57
C PRO A 83 13.87 -13.21 -1.82
N ALA A 84 14.41 -14.42 -2.00
CA ALA A 84 15.85 -14.64 -2.20
C ALA A 84 16.31 -14.18 -3.60
N ALA A 85 15.43 -14.29 -4.60
CA ALA A 85 15.74 -13.92 -5.98
C ALA A 85 15.93 -12.40 -6.12
N GLN A 86 17.12 -11.97 -6.53
CA GLN A 86 17.53 -10.55 -6.53
C GLN A 86 16.55 -9.62 -7.26
N HIS A 87 16.16 -9.97 -8.49
CA HIS A 87 15.22 -9.16 -9.27
C HIS A 87 13.85 -9.03 -8.59
N VAL A 88 13.30 -10.14 -8.08
CA VAL A 88 12.01 -10.14 -7.37
C VAL A 88 12.12 -9.34 -6.08
N SER A 89 13.25 -9.47 -5.38
CA SER A 89 13.51 -8.72 -4.15
C SER A 89 13.56 -7.22 -4.38
N ALA A 90 14.10 -6.76 -5.51
CA ALA A 90 14.09 -5.33 -5.85
C ALA A 90 12.66 -4.83 -6.09
N ILE A 91 11.85 -5.59 -6.83
CA ILE A 91 10.44 -5.28 -7.09
C ILE A 91 9.64 -5.22 -5.78
N THR A 92 9.72 -6.26 -4.94
CA THR A 92 9.02 -6.31 -3.65
C THR A 92 9.46 -5.18 -2.70
N LEU A 93 10.73 -4.80 -2.74
CA LEU A 93 11.22 -3.67 -1.95
C LEU A 93 10.59 -2.34 -2.41
N ARG A 94 10.56 -2.07 -3.72
CA ARG A 94 9.93 -0.86 -4.26
C ARG A 94 8.44 -0.79 -3.95
N ALA A 95 7.74 -1.92 -4.08
CA ALA A 95 6.34 -2.03 -3.71
C ALA A 95 6.14 -1.67 -2.23
N THR A 96 6.94 -2.26 -1.33
CA THR A 96 6.90 -1.99 0.11
C THR A 96 7.21 -0.52 0.43
N LEU A 97 8.23 0.08 -0.21
CA LEU A 97 8.57 1.50 -0.03
C LEU A 97 7.45 2.43 -0.52
N SER A 98 6.82 2.10 -1.64
CA SER A 98 5.71 2.86 -2.22
C SER A 98 4.47 2.80 -1.33
N LEU A 99 4.13 1.61 -0.82
CA LEU A 99 3.06 1.40 0.17
C LEU A 99 3.34 2.21 1.45
N LEU A 100 4.55 2.12 2.00
CA LEU A 100 4.94 2.84 3.20
C LEU A 100 4.85 4.36 3.00
N LYS A 101 5.41 4.89 1.91
CA LYS A 101 5.33 6.31 1.56
C LYS A 101 3.89 6.79 1.47
N SER A 102 3.04 6.05 0.76
CA SER A 102 1.62 6.38 0.60
C SER A 102 0.85 6.38 1.92
N ARG A 103 1.10 5.41 2.80
CA ARG A 103 0.44 5.33 4.10
C ARG A 103 0.85 6.45 5.04
N LEU A 104 2.10 6.93 4.97
CA LEU A 104 2.59 8.04 5.80
C LEU A 104 1.92 9.39 5.46
N SER A 105 1.66 9.67 4.18
CA SER A 105 1.02 10.90 3.71
C SER A 105 -0.48 10.96 3.99
N ARG A 106 -1.16 9.82 4.14
CA ARG A 106 -2.60 9.75 4.35
C ARG A 106 -3.00 9.89 5.81
N ALA A 107 -4.07 10.64 6.09
CA ALA A 107 -4.58 10.82 7.44
C ALA A 107 -5.65 9.78 7.84
N ALA A 108 -5.79 8.68 7.11
CA ALA A 108 -6.74 7.62 7.46
C ALA A 108 -6.34 6.93 8.79
N ALA A 109 -7.35 6.40 9.50
CA ALA A 109 -7.16 5.60 10.73
C ALA A 109 -6.16 4.44 10.54
N ASP A 110 -5.99 3.97 9.30
CA ASP A 110 -5.04 2.92 8.91
C ASP A 110 -3.57 3.22 9.24
N ALA A 111 -3.17 4.50 9.38
CA ALA A 111 -1.80 4.93 9.64
C ALA A 111 -1.63 5.65 11.00
N GLU A 112 -2.51 5.32 11.95
CA GLU A 112 -2.52 5.81 13.32
C GLU A 112 -2.08 4.74 14.33
N GLY A 113 -1.90 5.14 15.59
CA GLY A 113 -1.48 4.24 16.66
C GLY A 113 0.04 4.21 16.93
N PRO A 114 0.45 3.46 17.98
CA PRO A 114 1.81 3.50 18.52
C PRO A 114 2.87 2.96 17.56
N ALA A 115 2.54 1.94 16.75
CA ALA A 115 3.46 1.38 15.75
C ALA A 115 3.80 2.42 14.67
N TRP A 116 2.79 3.09 14.11
CA TRP A 116 2.98 4.15 13.11
C TRP A 116 3.68 5.39 13.67
N ALA A 117 3.37 5.79 14.90
CA ALA A 117 4.07 6.87 15.58
C ALA A 117 5.56 6.55 15.77
N SER A 118 5.87 5.32 16.16
CA SER A 118 7.25 4.85 16.31
C SER A 118 7.97 4.75 14.96
N GLN A 119 7.28 4.28 13.91
CA GLN A 119 7.83 4.26 12.56
C GLN A 119 8.17 5.66 12.06
N ARG A 120 7.30 6.65 12.27
CA ARG A 120 7.59 8.05 11.89
C ARG A 120 8.85 8.58 12.57
N ARG A 121 9.04 8.28 13.87
CA ARG A 121 10.28 8.64 14.59
C ARG A 121 11.50 7.94 13.99
N ARG A 122 11.42 6.62 13.76
CA ARG A 122 12.48 5.83 13.12
C ARG A 122 12.88 6.40 11.76
N LEU A 123 11.92 6.74 10.90
CA LEU A 123 12.20 7.32 9.59
C LEU A 123 12.81 8.72 9.69
N ALA A 124 12.47 9.50 10.72
CA ALA A 124 13.10 10.79 10.98
C ALA A 124 14.55 10.64 11.49
N GLU A 125 14.81 9.67 12.36
CA GLU A 125 16.17 9.31 12.82
C GLU A 125 17.06 8.83 11.67
N HIS A 126 16.48 8.16 10.68
CA HIS A 126 17.15 7.64 9.49
C HIS A 126 16.80 8.43 8.22
N GLU A 127 16.58 9.74 8.31
CA GLU A 127 16.05 10.55 7.21
C GLU A 127 16.87 10.45 5.92
N THR A 128 18.21 10.50 6.02
CA THR A 128 19.10 10.40 4.86
C THR A 128 18.92 9.06 4.14
N LEU A 129 18.90 7.96 4.89
CA LEU A 129 18.70 6.62 4.35
C LEU A 129 17.32 6.48 3.71
N TRP A 130 16.27 6.98 4.40
CA TRP A 130 14.91 7.00 3.86
C TRP A 130 14.82 7.71 2.51
N ARG A 131 15.42 8.91 2.39
CA ARG A 131 15.46 9.66 1.12
C ARG A 131 16.22 8.90 0.02
N GLN A 132 17.34 8.25 0.36
CA GLN A 132 18.10 7.43 -0.59
C GLN A 132 17.29 6.22 -1.08
N CYS A 133 16.58 5.54 -0.19
CA CYS A 133 15.69 4.41 -0.55
C CYS A 133 14.55 4.86 -1.47
N LEU A 134 13.94 6.02 -1.20
CA LEU A 134 12.91 6.58 -2.08
C LEU A 134 13.47 6.96 -3.45
N ALA A 135 14.65 7.56 -3.53
CA ALA A 135 15.29 7.92 -4.79
C ALA A 135 15.70 6.68 -5.59
N TRP A 136 16.17 5.62 -4.93
CA TRP A 136 16.40 4.31 -5.56
C TRP A 136 15.09 3.72 -6.10
N SER A 137 14.01 3.74 -5.30
CA SER A 137 12.71 3.22 -5.72
C SER A 137 12.16 3.96 -6.94
N GLN A 138 12.33 5.28 -7.02
CA GLN A 138 11.85 6.09 -8.14
C GLN A 138 12.59 5.86 -9.45
N ARG A 139 13.86 5.43 -9.39
CA ARG A 139 14.64 5.13 -10.60
C ARG A 139 14.23 3.82 -11.26
N GLY A 140 13.62 2.89 -10.51
CA GLY A 140 13.05 1.66 -11.06
C GLY A 140 14.06 0.71 -11.72
N MET A 141 15.35 0.81 -11.38
CA MET A 141 16.40 -0.03 -11.96
C MET A 141 16.58 -1.31 -11.14
N ASP A 142 16.11 -2.45 -11.67
CA ASP A 142 16.14 -3.76 -10.96
C ASP A 142 17.54 -4.28 -10.67
N GLU A 143 18.52 -3.91 -11.47
CA GLU A 143 19.93 -4.35 -11.33
C GLU A 143 20.71 -3.52 -10.32
N GLU A 144 20.21 -2.33 -9.95
CA GLU A 144 20.88 -1.47 -9.00
C GLU A 144 20.71 -1.99 -7.57
N MET A 145 21.81 -2.14 -6.84
CA MET A 145 21.76 -2.49 -5.42
C MET A 145 21.04 -1.40 -4.62
N TRP A 146 20.12 -1.82 -3.75
CA TRP A 146 19.46 -0.91 -2.84
C TRP A 146 20.47 -0.31 -1.83
N PRO A 147 20.15 0.85 -1.21
CA PRO A 147 21.03 1.49 -0.23
C PRO A 147 21.39 0.58 0.96
N ALA A 148 22.63 0.67 1.43
CA ALA A 148 23.11 -0.06 2.60
C ALA A 148 22.40 0.39 3.89
N GLY A 149 22.23 -0.51 4.85
CA GLY A 149 21.57 -0.22 6.13
C GLY A 149 20.04 -0.18 6.06
N LEU A 150 19.43 -0.54 4.91
CA LEU A 150 17.97 -0.60 4.69
C LEU A 150 17.21 -1.26 5.84
N ALA A 151 17.77 -2.31 6.45
CA ALA A 151 17.14 -3.04 7.55
C ALA A 151 16.82 -2.14 8.76
N ALA A 152 17.57 -1.05 8.97
CA ALA A 152 17.31 -0.11 10.06
C ALA A 152 15.95 0.61 9.94
N LEU A 153 15.42 0.71 8.72
CA LEU A 153 14.10 1.30 8.45
C LEU A 153 12.94 0.36 8.81
N PHE A 154 13.19 -0.95 8.89
CA PHE A 154 12.15 -1.97 9.04
C PHE A 154 12.40 -2.83 10.29
N PRO A 155 11.70 -2.55 11.40
CA PRO A 155 11.91 -3.30 12.65
C PRO A 155 11.53 -4.78 12.52
N VAL A 156 10.57 -5.12 11.66
CA VAL A 156 10.21 -6.50 11.37
C VAL A 156 10.71 -6.88 9.98
N ARG A 157 11.42 -8.00 9.90
CA ARG A 157 12.01 -8.52 8.65
C ARG A 157 11.65 -9.99 8.50
N ILE A 158 11.15 -10.38 7.34
CA ILE A 158 10.75 -11.74 7.00
C ILE A 158 11.53 -12.15 5.76
N LEU A 159 12.54 -12.97 5.94
CA LEU A 159 13.55 -13.23 4.92
C LEU A 159 13.83 -14.74 4.80
N PRO A 160 14.05 -15.25 3.58
CA PRO A 160 14.63 -16.57 3.40
C PRO A 160 16.07 -16.58 3.92
N GLN A 161 16.52 -17.72 4.41
CA GLN A 161 17.84 -17.87 5.04
C GLN A 161 19.00 -17.33 4.21
N ALA A 162 18.99 -17.53 2.90
CA ALA A 162 20.05 -17.08 2.00
C ALA A 162 20.18 -15.55 2.00
N LEU A 163 19.06 -14.83 2.11
CA LEU A 163 19.05 -13.37 2.20
C LEU A 163 19.32 -12.90 3.63
N ALA A 164 18.78 -13.57 4.64
CA ALA A 164 19.01 -13.24 6.05
C ALA A 164 20.50 -13.31 6.42
N VAL A 165 21.19 -14.37 5.99
CA VAL A 165 22.65 -14.54 6.19
C VAL A 165 23.44 -13.51 5.40
N ARG A 166 23.04 -13.21 4.16
CA ARG A 166 23.71 -12.22 3.31
C ARG A 166 23.62 -10.80 3.86
N LEU A 167 22.46 -10.42 4.40
CA LEU A 167 22.29 -9.11 5.03
C LEU A 167 23.03 -9.02 6.36
N ALA A 168 23.03 -10.10 7.16
CA ALA A 168 23.71 -10.18 8.47
C ALA A 168 23.37 -9.03 9.45
N GLU A 169 22.18 -8.45 9.29
CA GLU A 169 21.73 -7.27 10.02
C GLU A 169 21.16 -7.66 11.40
N PRO A 170 21.61 -7.04 12.50
CA PRO A 170 21.27 -7.45 13.87
C PRO A 170 19.78 -7.31 14.17
N SER A 171 19.26 -8.23 14.99
CA SER A 171 17.86 -8.24 15.44
C SER A 171 17.81 -8.72 16.88
N GLU A 172 16.98 -8.09 17.71
CA GLU A 172 16.80 -8.48 19.11
C GLU A 172 16.17 -9.87 19.22
N TRP A 173 15.13 -10.12 18.42
CA TRP A 173 14.43 -11.39 18.36
C TRP A 173 14.59 -12.03 16.98
N VAL A 174 14.89 -13.33 16.99
CA VAL A 174 15.01 -14.13 15.78
C VAL A 174 14.15 -15.39 15.91
N ILE A 175 13.37 -15.69 14.87
CA ILE A 175 12.59 -16.91 14.79
C ILE A 175 13.04 -17.69 13.56
N LEU A 176 13.55 -18.89 13.78
CA LEU A 176 13.90 -19.84 12.73
C LEU A 176 12.68 -20.69 12.44
N THR A 177 12.00 -20.42 11.32
CA THR A 177 10.77 -21.13 10.95
C THR A 177 11.10 -22.45 10.27
N ALA A 178 10.31 -23.50 10.57
CA ALA A 178 10.52 -24.84 10.05
C ALA A 178 12.01 -25.28 10.19
N ALA A 179 12.54 -25.16 11.40
CA ALA A 179 13.97 -25.27 11.70
C ALA A 179 14.62 -26.54 11.16
N ALA A 180 13.88 -27.65 11.11
CA ALA A 180 14.33 -28.91 10.50
C ALA A 180 14.77 -28.79 9.03
N ARG A 181 14.23 -27.82 8.28
CA ARG A 181 14.57 -27.55 6.87
C ARG A 181 15.73 -26.57 6.72
N LEU A 182 16.20 -25.97 7.82
CA LEU A 182 17.35 -25.06 7.81
C LEU A 182 18.67 -25.86 7.97
N PRO A 183 19.77 -25.37 7.39
CA PRO A 183 21.12 -25.88 7.63
C PRO A 183 21.41 -25.96 9.13
N ALA A 184 22.12 -27.01 9.54
CA ALA A 184 22.50 -27.23 10.94
C ALA A 184 23.25 -26.02 11.54
N GLU A 185 24.04 -25.32 10.73
CA GLU A 185 24.81 -24.13 11.11
C GLU A 185 23.95 -22.95 11.55
N LEU A 186 22.69 -22.88 11.09
CA LEU A 186 21.74 -21.84 11.47
C LEU A 186 20.89 -22.23 12.68
N ARG A 187 20.83 -23.51 13.05
CA ARG A 187 20.04 -24.02 14.20
C ARG A 187 20.74 -23.78 15.54
N ARG A 188 21.11 -22.54 15.81
CA ARG A 188 21.77 -22.07 17.03
C ARG A 188 21.37 -20.62 17.33
N ALA A 189 21.87 -20.08 18.45
CA ALA A 189 21.70 -18.67 18.77
C ALA A 189 22.15 -17.79 17.60
N TRP A 190 21.24 -16.94 17.11
CA TRP A 190 21.55 -16.05 16.01
C TRP A 190 22.55 -14.98 16.47
N PRO A 191 23.61 -14.69 15.69
CA PRO A 191 24.62 -13.73 16.11
C PRO A 191 24.03 -12.36 16.46
N GLY A 192 24.35 -11.87 17.66
CA GLY A 192 23.88 -10.57 18.15
C GLY A 192 22.41 -10.52 18.59
N ALA A 193 21.66 -11.62 18.50
CA ALA A 193 20.28 -11.66 18.97
C ALA A 193 20.20 -11.86 20.48
N LEU A 194 19.23 -11.18 21.11
CA LEU A 194 18.90 -11.39 22.53
C LEU A 194 18.28 -12.77 22.74
N ARG A 195 17.40 -13.17 21.81
CA ARG A 195 16.70 -14.46 21.84
C ARG A 195 16.53 -15.00 20.42
N THR A 196 16.71 -16.30 20.29
CA THR A 196 16.45 -17.07 19.07
C THR A 196 15.55 -18.25 19.38
N LEU A 197 14.38 -18.31 18.76
CA LEU A 197 13.50 -19.47 18.86
C LEU A 197 13.54 -20.27 17.55
N ALA A 198 13.75 -21.58 17.64
CA ALA A 198 13.67 -22.49 16.51
C ALA A 198 12.33 -23.23 16.55
N LEU A 199 11.49 -23.04 15.53
CA LEU A 199 10.16 -23.66 15.43
C LEU A 199 10.19 -24.91 14.57
N GLY A 200 9.66 -26.01 15.11
CA GLY A 200 9.57 -27.31 14.43
C GLY A 200 10.54 -28.33 15.03
N ALA A 201 10.06 -29.57 15.22
CA ALA A 201 10.82 -30.65 15.84
C ALA A 201 12.10 -31.00 15.07
N GLU A 202 13.11 -31.55 15.76
CA GLU A 202 14.29 -32.12 15.12
C GLU A 202 13.88 -33.29 14.20
N ALA A 203 13.79 -33.03 12.88
CA ALA A 203 13.64 -34.12 11.93
C ALA A 203 14.98 -34.86 11.81
N ALA A 204 14.94 -36.16 12.09
CA ALA A 204 16.02 -37.09 11.76
C ALA A 204 16.28 -37.07 10.24
N GLY A 205 17.49 -36.67 9.84
CA GLY A 205 18.12 -37.13 8.59
C GLY A 205 17.42 -36.83 7.25
N GLY A 206 16.63 -35.76 7.13
CA GLY A 206 16.10 -35.32 5.84
C GLY A 206 17.12 -34.51 5.05
N SER A 207 17.79 -35.14 4.08
CA SER A 207 18.66 -34.45 3.11
C SER A 207 17.94 -33.27 2.45
N LEU A 208 18.65 -32.14 2.31
CA LEU A 208 18.23 -30.97 1.52
C LEU A 208 18.03 -31.41 0.06
N ALA A 209 16.82 -31.88 -0.28
CA ALA A 209 16.44 -32.09 -1.66
C ALA A 209 16.59 -30.75 -2.40
N GLY A 210 17.38 -30.74 -3.48
CA GLY A 210 17.62 -29.56 -4.29
C GLY A 210 16.31 -28.85 -4.63
N VAL A 211 16.32 -27.52 -4.53
CA VAL A 211 15.15 -26.68 -4.79
C VAL A 211 14.61 -27.00 -6.19
N ASP A 212 13.41 -27.58 -6.26
CA ASP A 212 12.70 -27.81 -7.53
C ASP A 212 12.54 -26.46 -8.27
N PRO A 213 13.12 -26.30 -9.48
CA PRO A 213 13.00 -25.08 -10.26
C PRO A 213 11.54 -24.63 -10.45
N ALA A 214 10.62 -25.58 -10.63
CA ALA A 214 9.21 -25.27 -10.77
C ALA A 214 8.61 -24.77 -9.44
N ALA A 215 8.99 -25.35 -8.30
CA ALA A 215 8.60 -24.85 -6.98
C ALA A 215 9.12 -23.42 -6.73
N ARG A 216 10.33 -23.10 -7.18
CA ARG A 216 10.88 -21.73 -7.11
C ARG A 216 10.08 -20.74 -7.94
N GLN A 217 9.76 -21.07 -9.19
CA GLN A 217 8.95 -20.20 -10.06
C GLN A 217 7.53 -20.01 -9.51
N ARG A 218 6.92 -21.06 -8.94
CA ARG A 218 5.62 -20.95 -8.25
C ARG A 218 5.71 -20.01 -7.05
N ALA A 219 6.76 -20.11 -6.23
CA ALA A 219 6.96 -19.20 -5.10
C ALA A 219 7.14 -17.74 -5.56
N GLU A 220 7.90 -17.50 -6.63
CA GLU A 220 8.04 -16.18 -7.25
C GLU A 220 6.70 -15.63 -7.76
N LEU A 221 5.91 -16.47 -8.44
CA LEU A 221 4.58 -16.11 -8.92
C LEU A 221 3.66 -15.70 -7.75
N GLU A 222 3.66 -16.45 -6.66
CA GLU A 222 2.82 -16.16 -5.49
C GLU A 222 3.25 -14.89 -4.75
N VAL A 223 4.56 -14.66 -4.58
CA VAL A 223 5.08 -13.40 -4.01
C VAL A 223 4.67 -12.21 -4.87
N LEU A 224 4.91 -12.26 -6.19
CA LEU A 224 4.54 -11.17 -7.09
C LEU A 224 3.03 -10.94 -7.15
N THR A 225 2.23 -12.02 -7.08
CA THR A 225 0.78 -11.91 -7.05
C THR A 225 0.29 -11.22 -5.78
N GLN A 226 0.87 -11.56 -4.63
CA GLN A 226 0.53 -10.91 -3.37
C GLN A 226 0.90 -9.42 -3.42
N GLU A 227 2.12 -9.06 -3.86
CA GLU A 227 2.54 -7.66 -4.01
C GLU A 227 1.64 -6.88 -4.98
N LEU A 228 1.26 -7.50 -6.10
CA LEU A 228 0.34 -6.89 -7.06
C LEU A 228 -1.04 -6.63 -6.44
N SER A 229 -1.58 -7.57 -5.66
CA SER A 229 -2.87 -7.38 -5.00
C SER A 229 -2.86 -6.25 -3.96
N GLU A 230 -1.72 -6.02 -3.30
CA GLU A 230 -1.54 -4.91 -2.37
C GLU A 230 -1.44 -3.57 -3.11
N LEU A 231 -0.70 -3.53 -4.21
CA LEU A 231 -0.56 -2.34 -5.04
C LEU A 231 -1.88 -1.97 -5.75
N GLU A 232 -2.65 -2.94 -6.23
CA GLU A 232 -3.99 -2.71 -6.80
C GLU A 232 -4.95 -2.13 -5.75
N LEU A 233 -4.97 -2.69 -4.54
CA LEU A 233 -5.75 -2.12 -3.42
C LEU A 233 -5.31 -0.69 -3.13
N GLU A 234 -4.01 -0.45 -3.08
CA GLU A 234 -3.43 0.84 -2.80
C GLU A 234 -3.80 1.89 -3.84
N LEU A 235 -3.65 1.55 -5.12
CA LEU A 235 -4.01 2.40 -6.25
C LEU A 235 -5.51 2.72 -6.26
N ALA A 236 -6.36 1.70 -6.11
CA ALA A 236 -7.80 1.88 -6.05
C ALA A 236 -8.23 2.77 -4.87
N THR A 237 -7.57 2.61 -3.71
CA THR A 237 -7.80 3.45 -2.52
C THR A 237 -7.38 4.89 -2.79
N ALA A 238 -6.18 5.11 -3.32
CA ALA A 238 -5.66 6.45 -3.58
C ALA A 238 -6.52 7.20 -4.62
N HIS A 239 -6.96 6.52 -5.68
CA HIS A 239 -7.87 7.11 -6.66
C HIS A 239 -9.22 7.50 -6.04
N ALA A 240 -9.80 6.64 -5.21
CA ALA A 240 -11.08 6.92 -4.57
C ALA A 240 -10.98 8.05 -3.53
N GLU A 241 -9.91 8.10 -2.74
CA GLU A 241 -9.63 9.20 -1.80
C GLU A 241 -9.44 10.53 -2.53
N ILE A 242 -8.69 10.53 -3.64
CA ILE A 242 -8.49 11.75 -4.43
C ILE A 242 -9.78 12.18 -5.13
N ALA A 243 -10.58 11.25 -5.64
CA ALA A 243 -11.90 11.57 -6.20
C ALA A 243 -12.82 12.20 -5.15
N ASP A 244 -12.84 11.68 -3.92
CA ASP A 244 -13.61 12.25 -2.80
C ASP A 244 -13.11 13.62 -2.38
N PHE A 245 -11.78 13.78 -2.27
CA PHE A 245 -11.16 15.07 -1.98
C PHE A 245 -11.50 16.11 -3.06
N THR A 246 -11.41 15.72 -4.33
CA THR A 246 -11.71 16.60 -5.48
C THR A 246 -13.17 17.04 -5.42
N ARG A 247 -14.10 16.12 -5.08
CA ARG A 247 -15.51 16.47 -4.87
C ARG A 247 -15.68 17.54 -3.80
N ARG A 248 -15.07 17.32 -2.63
CA ARG A 248 -15.14 18.28 -1.53
C ARG A 248 -14.49 19.62 -1.88
N TYR A 249 -13.35 19.60 -2.56
CA TYR A 249 -12.64 20.79 -3.02
C TYR A 249 -13.55 21.64 -3.92
N HIS A 250 -14.13 21.08 -4.98
CA HIS A 250 -15.00 21.88 -5.86
C HIS A 250 -16.30 22.33 -5.18
N ALA A 251 -16.90 21.50 -4.32
CA ALA A 251 -18.09 21.88 -3.57
C ALA A 251 -17.86 23.10 -2.66
N LEU A 252 -16.70 23.18 -2.00
CA LEU A 252 -16.36 24.29 -1.11
C LEU A 252 -15.74 25.48 -1.84
N ILE A 253 -14.85 25.23 -2.80
CA ILE A 253 -13.98 26.23 -3.41
C ILE A 253 -14.44 26.61 -4.82
N GLY A 254 -14.85 25.63 -5.64
CA GLY A 254 -15.14 25.84 -7.07
C GLY A 254 -16.26 26.86 -7.30
N SER A 255 -17.37 26.74 -6.58
CA SER A 255 -18.50 27.69 -6.67
C SER A 255 -18.14 29.11 -6.24
N ARG A 256 -17.27 29.25 -5.22
CA ARG A 256 -16.76 30.54 -4.74
C ARG A 256 -15.81 31.18 -5.73
N MET A 257 -14.90 30.40 -6.33
CA MET A 257 -14.01 30.89 -7.38
C MET A 257 -14.80 31.41 -8.59
N ALA A 258 -15.81 30.65 -9.05
CA ALA A 258 -16.68 31.09 -10.14
C ALA A 258 -17.39 32.41 -9.80
N THR A 259 -17.92 32.52 -8.58
CA THR A 259 -18.58 33.75 -8.11
C THR A 259 -17.61 34.93 -8.06
N LEU A 260 -16.38 34.72 -7.56
CA LEU A 260 -15.37 35.77 -7.45
C LEU A 260 -14.91 36.26 -8.83
N ASP A 261 -14.69 35.34 -9.78
CA ASP A 261 -14.29 35.70 -11.14
C ASP A 261 -15.42 36.42 -11.89
N ASP A 262 -16.68 36.02 -11.69
CA ASP A 262 -17.85 36.73 -12.24
C ASP A 262 -17.91 38.18 -11.73
N LEU A 263 -17.73 38.40 -10.43
CA LEU A 263 -17.73 39.73 -9.83
C LEU A 263 -16.52 40.57 -10.29
N ARG A 264 -15.35 39.96 -10.44
CA ARG A 264 -14.16 40.63 -10.97
C ARG A 264 -14.34 41.04 -12.44
N ALA A 265 -15.00 40.20 -13.24
CA ALA A 265 -15.34 40.55 -14.61
C ALA A 265 -16.31 41.72 -14.68
N GLU A 266 -17.33 41.75 -13.81
CA GLU A 266 -18.27 42.88 -13.70
C GLU A 266 -17.54 44.18 -13.28
N LEU A 267 -16.64 44.11 -12.30
CA LEU A 267 -15.89 45.27 -11.84
C LEU A 267 -14.98 45.82 -12.94
N ALA A 268 -14.25 44.96 -13.63
CA ALA A 268 -13.38 45.36 -14.73
C ALA A 268 -14.19 45.96 -15.90
N ALA A 269 -15.38 45.44 -16.18
CA ALA A 269 -16.28 46.02 -17.19
C ALA A 269 -16.72 47.44 -16.80
N ARG A 270 -17.15 47.68 -15.55
CA ARG A 270 -17.51 49.03 -15.08
C ARG A 270 -16.34 50.00 -15.13
N GLN A 271 -15.13 49.53 -14.83
CA GLN A 271 -13.92 50.35 -14.93
C GLN A 271 -13.60 50.75 -16.37
N ALA A 272 -13.71 49.80 -17.31
CA ALA A 272 -13.53 50.07 -18.73
C ALA A 272 -14.62 51.00 -19.31
N GLU A 273 -15.85 50.92 -18.83
CA GLU A 273 -16.93 51.85 -19.21
C GLU A 273 -16.69 53.27 -18.68
N ALA A 274 -16.14 53.39 -17.47
CA ALA A 274 -15.83 54.69 -16.85
C ALA A 274 -14.69 55.43 -17.56
N ASP A 275 -13.72 54.70 -18.13
CA ASP A 275 -12.63 55.24 -18.94
C ASP A 275 -12.52 54.52 -20.29
N ALA A 276 -13.47 54.82 -21.18
CA ALA A 276 -13.55 54.19 -22.51
C ALA A 276 -12.35 54.49 -23.43
N ALA A 277 -11.49 55.44 -23.06
CA ALA A 277 -10.26 55.73 -23.81
C ALA A 277 -9.08 54.85 -23.36
N ASP A 278 -9.18 54.21 -22.18
CA ASP A 278 -8.18 53.30 -21.67
C ASP A 278 -8.30 51.90 -22.30
N THR A 279 -7.39 51.63 -23.24
CA THR A 279 -7.30 50.34 -23.92
C THR A 279 -6.83 49.21 -22.99
N GLU A 280 -6.09 49.52 -21.92
CA GLU A 280 -5.67 48.53 -20.93
C GLU A 280 -6.84 48.08 -20.06
N ALA A 281 -7.71 49.01 -19.62
CA ALA A 281 -8.94 48.68 -18.91
C ALA A 281 -9.87 47.80 -19.76
N GLY A 282 -10.04 48.11 -21.04
CA GLY A 282 -10.80 47.29 -21.98
C GLY A 282 -10.23 45.87 -22.15
N ALA A 283 -8.91 45.74 -22.28
CA ALA A 283 -8.24 44.43 -22.37
C ALA A 283 -8.36 43.63 -21.06
N ALA A 284 -8.24 44.29 -19.91
CA ALA A 284 -8.39 43.67 -18.59
C ALA A 284 -9.82 43.13 -18.37
N ALA A 285 -10.84 43.90 -18.80
CA ALA A 285 -12.24 43.46 -18.76
C ALA A 285 -12.49 42.22 -19.63
N ALA A 286 -11.96 42.21 -20.86
CA ALA A 286 -12.07 41.05 -21.75
C ALA A 286 -11.40 39.80 -21.14
N ALA A 287 -10.18 39.94 -20.60
CA ALA A 287 -9.45 38.85 -19.95
C ALA A 287 -10.13 38.36 -18.65
N ALA A 288 -10.78 39.26 -17.90
CA ALA A 288 -11.56 38.87 -16.72
C ALA A 288 -12.83 38.10 -17.12
N HIS A 289 -13.53 38.53 -18.16
CA HIS A 289 -14.71 37.83 -18.68
C HIS A 289 -14.37 36.44 -19.23
N GLU A 290 -13.26 36.30 -19.95
CA GLU A 290 -12.79 34.99 -20.44
C GLU A 290 -12.50 34.03 -19.29
N ARG A 291 -11.75 34.48 -18.27
CA ARG A 291 -11.47 33.70 -17.04
C ARG A 291 -12.76 33.28 -16.33
N ALA A 292 -13.70 34.20 -16.14
CA ALA A 292 -14.99 33.91 -15.52
C ALA A 292 -15.78 32.83 -16.31
N ALA A 293 -15.78 32.92 -17.65
CA ALA A 293 -16.43 31.92 -18.49
C ALA A 293 -15.74 30.54 -18.42
N GLU A 294 -14.41 30.49 -18.33
CA GLU A 294 -13.65 29.26 -18.14
C GLU A 294 -13.96 28.62 -16.78
N THR A 295 -13.81 29.36 -15.68
CA THR A 295 -14.09 28.89 -14.32
C THR A 295 -15.53 28.37 -14.19
N ARG A 296 -16.51 29.06 -14.81
CA ARG A 296 -17.92 28.62 -14.80
C ARG A 296 -18.13 27.30 -15.54
N ARG A 297 -17.47 27.11 -16.69
CA ARG A 297 -17.52 25.84 -17.45
C ARG A 297 -16.90 24.70 -16.65
N GLU A 298 -15.76 24.94 -16.01
CA GLU A 298 -15.09 23.94 -15.17
C GLU A 298 -15.94 23.55 -13.96
N SER A 299 -16.49 24.53 -13.24
CA SER A 299 -17.39 24.28 -12.10
C SER A 299 -18.63 23.49 -12.53
N GLY A 300 -19.25 23.86 -13.65
CA GLY A 300 -20.44 23.16 -14.18
C GLY A 300 -20.17 21.71 -14.59
N ARG A 301 -19.05 21.42 -15.27
CA ARG A 301 -18.65 20.04 -15.60
C ARG A 301 -18.47 19.20 -14.33
N PHE A 302 -17.89 19.80 -13.31
CA PHE A 302 -17.57 19.10 -12.08
C PHE A 302 -18.81 18.85 -11.20
N GLU A 303 -19.77 19.78 -11.16
CA GLU A 303 -21.07 19.57 -10.53
C GLU A 303 -21.82 18.37 -11.14
N GLN A 304 -21.77 18.22 -12.47
CA GLN A 304 -22.36 17.08 -13.16
C GLN A 304 -21.71 15.76 -12.72
N PHE A 305 -20.37 15.70 -12.72
CA PHE A 305 -19.61 14.53 -12.26
C PHE A 305 -19.90 14.18 -10.78
N SER A 306 -20.04 15.19 -9.92
CA SER A 306 -20.29 15.00 -8.49
C SER A 306 -21.66 14.41 -8.17
N ARG A 307 -22.69 14.69 -9.00
CA ARG A 307 -24.05 14.15 -8.81
C ARG A 307 -24.13 12.64 -9.00
N GLU A 308 -23.23 12.06 -9.79
CA GLU A 308 -23.21 10.62 -10.09
C GLU A 308 -22.65 9.78 -8.92
N THR A 309 -21.96 10.41 -7.95
CA THR A 309 -21.32 9.70 -6.83
C THR A 309 -21.80 10.25 -5.49
N SER A 310 -22.68 9.53 -4.79
CA SER A 310 -23.42 10.09 -3.64
C SER A 310 -22.78 9.87 -2.26
N ARG A 311 -21.79 8.99 -2.10
CA ARG A 311 -21.25 8.61 -0.77
C ARG A 311 -19.77 8.97 -0.61
N PRO A 312 -19.36 9.55 0.54
CA PRO A 312 -17.96 9.71 0.88
C PRO A 312 -17.23 8.36 0.88
N PHE A 313 -16.02 8.33 0.33
CA PHE A 313 -15.22 7.11 0.30
C PHE A 313 -14.60 6.85 1.68
N ALA A 314 -15.17 5.89 2.42
CA ALA A 314 -14.70 5.46 3.73
C ALA A 314 -14.70 3.91 3.82
N PRO A 315 -13.79 3.25 3.10
CA PRO A 315 -13.74 1.78 3.05
C PRO A 315 -13.43 1.17 4.42
N SER A 316 -14.24 0.20 4.84
CA SER A 316 -13.98 -0.58 6.06
C SER A 316 -12.73 -1.47 5.89
N GLY A 317 -12.13 -1.89 7.01
CA GLY A 317 -11.01 -2.84 6.98
C GLY A 317 -11.39 -4.17 6.31
N ASP A 318 -12.63 -4.62 6.49
CA ASP A 318 -13.11 -5.86 5.88
C ASP A 318 -13.33 -5.72 4.37
N LEU A 319 -13.81 -4.57 3.90
CA LEU A 319 -13.92 -4.28 2.48
C LEU A 319 -12.54 -4.31 1.80
N LYS A 320 -11.54 -3.70 2.42
CA LYS A 320 -10.14 -3.72 1.92
C LYS A 320 -9.58 -5.13 1.86
N LYS A 321 -9.79 -5.92 2.92
CA LYS A 321 -9.35 -7.32 2.98
C LYS A 321 -10.05 -8.16 1.91
N LEU A 322 -11.35 -7.98 1.70
CA LEU A 322 -12.13 -8.68 0.69
C LEU A 322 -11.62 -8.35 -0.72
N PHE A 323 -11.50 -7.05 -1.05
CA PHE A 323 -10.97 -6.61 -2.33
C PHE A 323 -9.57 -7.16 -2.61
N ARG A 324 -8.64 -7.04 -1.64
CA ARG A 324 -7.27 -7.57 -1.78
C ARG A 324 -7.27 -9.06 -2.11
N ARG A 325 -8.03 -9.86 -1.34
CA ARG A 325 -8.13 -11.32 -1.54
C ARG A 325 -8.75 -11.67 -2.89
N LEU A 326 -9.76 -10.91 -3.31
CA LEU A 326 -10.42 -11.09 -4.59
C LEU A 326 -9.44 -10.79 -5.73
N ALA A 327 -8.80 -9.61 -5.72
CA ALA A 327 -7.80 -9.19 -6.70
C ALA A 327 -6.67 -10.24 -6.84
N GLN A 328 -6.19 -10.81 -5.73
CA GLN A 328 -5.19 -11.88 -5.74
C GLN A 328 -5.64 -13.12 -6.55
N LYS A 329 -6.94 -13.47 -6.51
CA LYS A 329 -7.52 -14.63 -7.22
C LYS A 329 -7.84 -14.33 -8.68
N ILE A 330 -8.43 -13.16 -8.95
CA ILE A 330 -9.01 -12.81 -10.26
C ILE A 330 -8.10 -11.96 -11.14
N HIS A 331 -6.83 -11.74 -10.76
CA HIS A 331 -5.95 -10.86 -11.53
C HIS A 331 -5.73 -11.38 -12.97
N PRO A 332 -5.93 -10.56 -14.02
CA PRO A 332 -5.82 -11.01 -15.42
C PRO A 332 -4.43 -11.54 -15.81
N ASP A 333 -3.35 -11.06 -15.19
CA ASP A 333 -2.00 -11.55 -15.49
C ASP A 333 -1.71 -12.98 -15.03
N ARG A 334 -2.56 -13.55 -14.16
CA ARG A 334 -2.55 -14.97 -13.80
C ARG A 334 -3.27 -15.86 -14.82
N ALA A 335 -3.73 -15.31 -15.93
CA ALA A 335 -4.43 -16.08 -16.95
C ALA A 335 -3.56 -17.15 -17.60
N ASP A 336 -4.17 -18.32 -17.84
CA ASP A 336 -3.53 -19.41 -18.55
C ASP A 336 -3.61 -19.20 -20.07
N ASN A 337 -4.65 -18.51 -20.54
CA ASN A 337 -4.92 -18.23 -21.95
C ASN A 337 -5.72 -16.92 -22.14
N GLU A 338 -6.00 -16.57 -23.38
CA GLU A 338 -6.64 -15.30 -23.73
C GLU A 338 -8.10 -15.19 -23.26
N SER A 339 -8.91 -16.24 -23.39
CA SER A 339 -10.32 -16.18 -22.96
C SER A 339 -10.43 -16.02 -21.45
N ASP A 340 -9.55 -16.71 -20.72
CA ASP A 340 -9.39 -16.57 -19.29
C ASP A 340 -8.95 -15.14 -18.89
N ARG A 341 -8.02 -14.54 -19.64
CA ARG A 341 -7.59 -13.17 -19.42
C ARG A 341 -8.75 -12.19 -19.59
N VAL A 342 -9.55 -12.32 -20.64
CA VAL A 342 -10.71 -11.45 -20.90
C VAL A 342 -11.71 -11.53 -19.74
N TRP A 343 -12.03 -12.74 -19.28
CA TRP A 343 -12.96 -12.95 -18.17
C TRP A 343 -12.44 -12.33 -16.87
N ARG A 344 -11.17 -12.59 -16.52
CA ARG A 344 -10.54 -11.98 -15.33
C ARG A 344 -10.48 -10.45 -15.41
N THR A 345 -10.24 -9.88 -16.59
CA THR A 345 -10.30 -8.42 -16.80
C THR A 345 -11.69 -7.86 -16.50
N GLN A 346 -12.76 -8.54 -16.91
CA GLN A 346 -14.14 -8.13 -16.62
C GLN A 346 -14.41 -8.16 -15.10
N LEU A 347 -14.09 -9.28 -14.44
CA LEU A 347 -14.25 -9.41 -13.00
C LEU A 347 -13.43 -8.36 -12.23
N MET A 348 -12.19 -8.09 -12.65
CA MET A 348 -11.33 -7.10 -12.00
C MET A 348 -11.88 -5.67 -12.16
N SER A 349 -12.43 -5.34 -13.33
CA SER A 349 -13.10 -4.06 -13.57
C SER A 349 -14.32 -3.87 -12.65
N GLU A 350 -15.15 -4.92 -12.51
CA GLU A 350 -16.30 -4.91 -11.61
C GLU A 350 -15.88 -4.82 -10.14
N ALA A 351 -14.84 -5.55 -9.73
CA ALA A 351 -14.28 -5.47 -8.39
C ALA A 351 -13.77 -4.06 -8.06
N ASN A 352 -13.05 -3.43 -8.99
CA ASN A 352 -12.57 -2.06 -8.84
C ASN A 352 -13.72 -1.07 -8.65
N ARG A 353 -14.77 -1.18 -9.49
CA ARG A 353 -15.97 -0.34 -9.38
C ARG A 353 -16.68 -0.53 -8.03
N ALA A 354 -16.88 -1.78 -7.61
CA ALA A 354 -17.52 -2.11 -6.34
C ALA A 354 -16.73 -1.56 -5.15
N TYR A 355 -15.39 -1.72 -5.16
CA TYR A 355 -14.52 -1.20 -4.13
C TYR A 355 -14.59 0.32 -4.00
N GLN A 356 -14.49 1.04 -5.13
CA GLN A 356 -14.58 2.51 -5.16
C GLN A 356 -15.95 3.03 -4.68
N ALA A 357 -17.02 2.28 -4.95
CA ALA A 357 -18.37 2.60 -4.47
C ALA A 357 -18.60 2.24 -2.99
N GLY A 358 -17.67 1.54 -2.33
CA GLY A 358 -17.87 1.00 -0.98
C GLY A 358 -18.90 -0.14 -0.93
N ASP A 359 -19.13 -0.82 -2.06
CA ASP A 359 -20.17 -1.85 -2.20
C ASP A 359 -19.61 -3.24 -1.90
N GLN A 360 -19.74 -3.64 -0.63
CA GLN A 360 -19.30 -4.96 -0.19
C GLN A 360 -20.13 -6.10 -0.79
N ALA A 361 -21.43 -5.87 -1.06
CA ALA A 361 -22.29 -6.90 -1.63
C ALA A 361 -21.87 -7.22 -3.07
N ALA A 362 -21.62 -6.19 -3.87
CA ALA A 362 -21.12 -6.37 -5.24
C ALA A 362 -19.75 -7.08 -5.27
N LEU A 363 -18.84 -6.84 -4.32
CA LEU A 363 -17.59 -7.61 -4.24
C LEU A 363 -17.81 -9.09 -3.93
N LEU A 364 -18.80 -9.42 -3.10
CA LEU A 364 -19.17 -10.81 -2.82
C LEU A 364 -19.82 -11.48 -4.05
N GLU A 365 -20.60 -10.75 -4.84
CA GLU A 365 -21.14 -11.24 -6.10
C GLU A 365 -20.03 -11.57 -7.11
N VAL A 366 -19.03 -10.68 -7.27
CA VAL A 366 -17.86 -10.96 -8.13
C VAL A 366 -17.09 -12.18 -7.66
N LEU A 367 -16.97 -12.38 -6.33
CA LEU A 367 -16.35 -13.58 -5.78
C LEU A 367 -17.16 -14.85 -6.10
N ALA A 368 -18.48 -14.80 -5.97
CA ALA A 368 -19.36 -15.93 -6.30
C ALA A 368 -19.26 -16.31 -7.79
N LEU A 369 -19.30 -15.31 -8.69
CA LEU A 369 -19.12 -15.52 -10.13
C LEU A 369 -17.78 -16.19 -10.46
N TRP A 370 -16.71 -15.79 -9.76
CA TRP A 370 -15.40 -16.41 -9.89
C TRP A 370 -15.40 -17.87 -9.43
N GLU A 371 -16.03 -18.17 -8.29
CA GLU A 371 -16.10 -19.52 -7.74
C GLU A 371 -16.87 -20.47 -8.67
N GLU A 372 -18.05 -20.06 -9.14
CA GLU A 372 -18.85 -20.82 -10.11
C GLU A 372 -18.08 -21.10 -11.41
N GLY A 373 -17.42 -20.08 -11.97
CA GLY A 373 -16.62 -20.23 -13.19
C GLY A 373 -15.36 -21.08 -13.00
N THR A 374 -14.84 -21.19 -11.77
CA THR A 374 -13.66 -22.02 -11.46
C THR A 374 -14.02 -23.49 -11.36
N GLU A 375 -15.18 -23.85 -10.79
CA GLU A 375 -15.62 -25.25 -10.69
C GLU A 375 -15.76 -25.92 -12.07
N LEU A 376 -16.11 -25.12 -13.09
CA LEU A 376 -16.21 -25.57 -14.48
C LEU A 376 -14.86 -25.77 -15.18
N ARG A 377 -13.75 -25.36 -14.55
CA ARG A 377 -12.40 -25.36 -15.13
C ARG A 377 -11.51 -26.37 -14.44
N THR A 378 -11.30 -27.54 -15.06
CA THR A 378 -10.29 -28.50 -14.60
C THR A 378 -8.90 -27.85 -14.67
N ARG A 379 -8.23 -27.69 -13.52
CA ARG A 379 -6.88 -27.11 -13.41
C ARG A 379 -5.89 -28.06 -14.09
N ARG A 380 -5.35 -27.67 -15.25
CA ARG A 380 -4.18 -28.35 -15.83
C ARG A 380 -2.94 -27.95 -15.02
N GLU A 381 -2.03 -28.89 -14.83
CA GLU A 381 -0.70 -28.57 -14.28
C GLU A 381 -0.03 -27.56 -15.22
N SER A 382 0.33 -26.40 -14.69
CA SER A 382 0.92 -25.31 -15.46
C SER A 382 2.34 -25.68 -15.90
N ASP A 383 2.58 -25.63 -17.21
CA ASP A 383 3.90 -25.81 -17.80
C ASP A 383 4.87 -24.68 -17.35
N GLY A 384 6.17 -24.96 -17.33
CA GLY A 384 7.20 -24.02 -16.88
C GLY A 384 7.23 -22.72 -17.68
N ASP A 385 6.97 -22.80 -18.99
CA ASP A 385 6.91 -21.64 -19.88
C ASP A 385 5.71 -20.73 -19.56
N LEU A 386 4.56 -21.31 -19.19
CA LEU A 386 3.37 -20.56 -18.78
C LEU A 386 3.64 -19.80 -17.47
N LEU A 387 4.29 -20.43 -16.49
CA LEU A 387 4.67 -19.79 -15.24
C LEU A 387 5.63 -18.62 -15.47
N ALA A 388 6.63 -18.80 -16.33
CA ALA A 388 7.56 -17.73 -16.68
C ALA A 388 6.85 -16.55 -17.37
N ALA A 389 5.91 -16.82 -18.28
CA ALA A 389 5.11 -15.79 -18.93
C ALA A 389 4.20 -15.03 -17.95
N GLN A 390 3.57 -15.73 -17.01
CA GLN A 390 2.77 -15.13 -15.94
C GLN A 390 3.63 -14.21 -15.04
N VAL A 391 4.80 -14.70 -14.59
CA VAL A 391 5.75 -13.90 -13.82
C VAL A 391 6.15 -12.64 -14.57
N ALA A 392 6.50 -12.74 -15.86
CA ALA A 392 6.87 -11.58 -16.67
C ALA A 392 5.74 -10.55 -16.80
N ARG A 393 4.48 -10.99 -16.92
CA ARG A 393 3.32 -10.10 -16.93
C ARG A 393 3.12 -9.39 -15.60
N LEU A 394 3.15 -10.12 -14.49
CA LEU A 394 3.01 -9.54 -13.14
C LEU A 394 4.09 -8.49 -12.87
N LYS A 395 5.35 -8.74 -13.25
CA LYS A 395 6.45 -7.79 -13.10
C LYS A 395 6.17 -6.47 -13.85
N ARG A 396 5.72 -6.56 -15.10
CA ARG A 396 5.35 -5.37 -15.89
C ARG A 396 4.20 -4.61 -15.25
N ARG A 397 3.15 -5.31 -14.82
CA ARG A 397 1.99 -4.70 -14.18
C ARG A 397 2.33 -4.01 -12.87
N ILE A 398 3.17 -4.61 -12.03
CA ILE A 398 3.67 -3.97 -10.80
C ILE A 398 4.39 -2.67 -11.14
N ALA A 399 5.31 -2.68 -12.12
CA ALA A 399 6.03 -1.48 -12.53
C ALA A 399 5.09 -0.38 -13.09
N GLU A 400 4.04 -0.77 -13.82
CA GLU A 400 2.99 0.15 -14.30
C GLU A 400 2.27 0.85 -13.14
N ILE A 401 1.79 0.07 -12.16
CA ILE A 401 1.09 0.60 -10.98
C ILE A 401 2.01 1.48 -10.14
N GLU A 402 3.27 1.07 -9.92
CA GLU A 402 4.27 1.91 -9.24
C GLU A 402 4.45 3.25 -9.96
N GLY A 403 4.50 3.24 -11.29
CA GLY A 403 4.55 4.46 -12.11
C GLY A 403 3.29 5.33 -11.98
N GLU A 404 2.11 4.72 -11.98
CA GLU A 404 0.82 5.40 -11.74
C GLU A 404 0.75 6.05 -10.36
N LEU A 405 1.11 5.31 -9.31
CA LEU A 405 1.17 5.83 -7.94
C LEU A 405 2.17 6.99 -7.83
N ASN A 406 3.36 6.88 -8.43
CA ASN A 406 4.33 7.96 -8.42
C ASN A 406 3.82 9.22 -9.11
N ARG A 407 3.15 9.08 -10.26
CA ARG A 407 2.50 10.21 -10.96
C ARG A 407 1.39 10.84 -10.12
N LEU A 408 0.54 10.00 -9.50
CA LEU A 408 -0.54 10.46 -8.64
C LEU A 408 0.02 11.24 -7.44
N PHE A 409 1.01 10.69 -6.75
CA PHE A 409 1.62 11.30 -5.57
C PHE A 409 2.45 12.55 -5.86
N GLY A 410 2.95 12.71 -7.09
CA GLY A 410 3.64 13.91 -7.55
C GLY A 410 2.71 14.99 -8.12
N SER A 411 1.39 14.78 -8.12
CA SER A 411 0.44 15.77 -8.65
C SER A 411 0.15 16.91 -7.66
N ARG A 412 -0.08 18.12 -8.17
CA ARG A 412 -0.46 19.29 -7.34
C ARG A 412 -1.74 19.06 -6.52
N LEU A 413 -2.67 18.29 -7.08
CA LEU A 413 -3.90 17.90 -6.39
C LEU A 413 -3.60 17.03 -5.17
N TYR A 414 -2.66 16.10 -5.30
CA TYR A 414 -2.21 15.26 -4.21
C TYR A 414 -1.40 16.04 -3.16
N GLU A 415 -0.63 17.04 -3.56
CA GLU A 415 0.04 17.97 -2.62
C GLU A 415 -0.98 18.70 -1.75
N LEU A 416 -2.04 19.26 -2.35
CA LEU A 416 -3.12 19.92 -1.61
C LEU A 416 -3.90 18.93 -0.70
N PHE A 417 -4.17 17.72 -1.21
CA PHE A 417 -4.77 16.64 -0.41
C PHE A 417 -3.91 16.33 0.82
N THR A 418 -2.60 16.20 0.64
CA THR A 418 -1.64 15.93 1.72
C THR A 418 -1.60 17.09 2.73
N ALA A 419 -1.55 18.34 2.26
CA ALA A 419 -1.59 19.53 3.12
C ALA A 419 -2.89 19.59 3.95
N THR A 420 -4.04 19.26 3.34
CA THR A 420 -5.34 19.19 4.02
C THR A 420 -5.34 18.11 5.10
N ASN A 421 -4.77 16.94 4.80
CA ASN A 421 -4.62 15.84 5.76
C ASN A 421 -3.70 16.19 6.94
N ILE A 422 -2.61 16.91 6.69
CA ILE A 422 -1.72 17.43 7.75
C ILE A 422 -2.47 18.42 8.64
N ALA A 423 -3.20 19.38 8.04
CA ALA A 423 -4.02 20.33 8.78
C ALA A 423 -5.08 19.62 9.63
N ARG A 424 -5.74 18.59 9.08
CA ARG A 424 -6.74 17.79 9.80
C ARG A 424 -6.17 17.11 11.05
N ARG A 425 -4.95 16.58 10.99
CA ARG A 425 -4.27 16.01 12.17
C ARG A 425 -4.00 17.06 13.25
N ALA A 426 -3.80 18.31 12.86
CA ALA A 426 -3.72 19.47 13.76
C ALA A 426 -5.09 20.06 14.13
N LYS A 427 -6.20 19.35 13.87
CA LYS A 427 -7.59 19.78 14.10
C LYS A 427 -7.97 21.09 13.38
N ARG A 428 -7.33 21.36 12.23
CA ARG A 428 -7.63 22.48 11.32
C ARG A 428 -8.30 21.96 10.05
N ASP A 429 -9.16 22.78 9.45
CA ASP A 429 -9.80 22.48 8.17
C ASP A 429 -9.30 23.44 7.09
N LEU A 430 -8.28 22.99 6.34
CA LEU A 430 -7.62 23.84 5.35
C LEU A 430 -8.55 24.26 4.21
N LEU A 431 -9.45 23.38 3.77
CA LEU A 431 -10.41 23.72 2.72
C LEU A 431 -11.43 24.76 3.21
N GLN A 432 -11.87 24.66 4.46
CA GLN A 432 -12.73 25.68 5.04
C GLN A 432 -12.00 27.02 5.19
N GLU A 433 -10.75 27.03 5.68
CA GLU A 433 -9.94 28.25 5.76
C GLU A 433 -9.75 28.93 4.40
N MET A 434 -9.59 28.13 3.33
CA MET A 434 -9.53 28.65 1.95
C MET A 434 -10.88 29.21 1.50
N ALA A 435 -11.98 28.54 1.83
CA ALA A 435 -13.33 29.02 1.52
C ALA A 435 -13.64 30.36 2.21
N ASP A 436 -13.28 30.49 3.50
CA ASP A 436 -13.49 31.71 4.27
C ASP A 436 -12.72 32.91 3.70
N ARG A 437 -11.49 32.67 3.18
CA ARG A 437 -10.71 33.69 2.48
C ARG A 437 -11.37 34.14 1.18
N LEU A 438 -11.90 33.19 0.39
CA LEU A 438 -12.63 33.52 -0.83
C LEU A 438 -13.91 34.29 -0.52
N ASP A 439 -14.62 33.95 0.56
CA ASP A 439 -15.82 34.67 1.00
C ASP A 439 -15.48 36.12 1.39
N ALA A 440 -14.31 36.35 2.02
CA ALA A 440 -13.80 37.70 2.31
C ALA A 440 -13.46 38.48 1.01
N ASP A 441 -12.77 37.85 0.05
CA ASP A 441 -12.46 38.47 -1.24
C ASP A 441 -13.74 38.84 -2.02
N ILE A 442 -14.73 37.94 -2.03
CA ILE A 442 -16.05 38.19 -2.63
C ILE A 442 -16.72 39.41 -1.98
N ALA A 443 -16.68 39.52 -0.65
CA ALA A 443 -17.25 40.67 0.06
C ALA A 443 -16.55 41.99 -0.31
N VAL A 444 -15.23 41.97 -0.46
CA VAL A 444 -14.44 43.14 -0.90
C VAL A 444 -14.87 43.59 -2.30
N VAL A 445 -14.92 42.67 -3.28
CA VAL A 445 -15.30 43.01 -4.66
C VAL A 445 -16.75 43.49 -4.73
N ARG A 446 -17.66 42.87 -3.98
CA ARG A 446 -19.05 43.36 -3.87
C ARG A 446 -19.13 44.78 -3.31
N GLY A 447 -18.31 45.10 -2.31
CA GLY A 447 -18.22 46.44 -1.76
C GLY A 447 -17.66 47.49 -2.73
N GLN A 448 -16.86 47.08 -3.72
CA GLN A 448 -16.37 47.96 -4.80
C GLN A 448 -17.39 48.17 -5.92
N LEU A 449 -18.32 47.22 -6.08
CA LEU A 449 -19.40 47.29 -7.06
C LEU A 449 -20.62 48.06 -6.57
N ALA A 450 -20.78 48.20 -5.25
CA ALA A 450 -21.84 48.97 -4.60
C ALA A 450 -21.49 50.47 -4.60
#